data_AF-A0A1Q5RP87-F1
#
_entry.id   AF-A0A1Q5RP87-F1
#
_cell.length_a   1.000
_cell.length_b   1.000
_cell.length_c   1.000
_cell.angle_alpha   90.00
_cell.angle_beta   90.00
_cell.angle_gamma   90.00
#
_symmetry.space_group_name_H-M   'P 1'
#
loop_
_entity.id
_entity.type
_entity.pdbx_description
1 polymer ?
#
loop_
_entity_poly.entity_id
_entity_poly.type
_entity_poly.pdbx_seq_one_letter_code
_entity_poly.pdbx_strand_id
1 'polypeptide(L)'
;MDRLRQRADFLAVANGARANTAAFVLQGRRRDDQGPIRVGYTVTKKNGTATERNRIRRRLREVMRRVDAVFMRPHHDYVLVGRRDALTRDFATMIDDLRSALRRLDRPAAPKTGNDKAGNKRAPNPNGMTRP
;
A
#
# COMPACT_ATOMS: atom_id res chain seq x y z
N MET A 1 13.64 -4.46 10.67
CA MET A 1 13.19 -3.53 9.60
C MET A 1 13.74 -2.18 9.91
N ASP A 2 14.54 -1.64 9.01
CA ASP A 2 15.07 -0.28 9.13
C ASP A 2 14.12 0.72 8.47
N ARG A 3 14.26 2.01 8.79
CA ARG A 3 13.43 3.06 8.20
C ARG A 3 14.24 3.80 7.14
N LEU A 4 13.69 3.86 5.93
CA LEU A 4 14.28 4.66 4.86
C LEU A 4 14.26 6.15 5.25
N ARG A 5 15.44 6.78 5.43
CA ARG A 5 15.58 8.21 5.78
C ARG A 5 16.17 9.06 4.65
N GLN A 6 17.00 8.49 3.76
CA GLN A 6 17.70 9.29 2.75
C GLN A 6 16.84 9.56 1.52
N ARG A 7 16.79 10.82 1.09
CA ARG A 7 16.03 11.24 -0.11
C ARG A 7 16.51 10.52 -1.38
N ALA A 8 17.81 10.28 -1.51
CA ALA A 8 18.38 9.55 -2.65
C ALA A 8 17.80 8.13 -2.77
N ASP A 9 17.66 7.43 -1.64
CA ASP A 9 17.03 6.12 -1.60
C ASP A 9 15.56 6.19 -2.03
N PHE A 10 14.80 7.19 -1.55
CA PHE A 10 13.39 7.37 -1.97
C PHE A 10 13.26 7.58 -3.48
N LEU A 11 14.15 8.37 -4.09
CA LEU A 11 14.17 8.58 -5.54
C LEU A 11 14.56 7.31 -6.30
N ALA A 12 15.53 6.55 -5.78
CA ALA A 12 15.93 5.28 -6.36
C ALA A 12 14.79 4.25 -6.35
N VAL A 13 14.06 4.14 -5.23
CA VAL A 13 12.88 3.26 -5.12
C VAL A 13 11.74 3.73 -6.02
N ALA A 14 11.56 5.04 -6.17
CA ALA A 14 10.54 5.59 -7.06
C ALA A 14 10.74 5.23 -8.53
N ASN A 15 12.00 5.05 -8.96
CA ASN A 15 12.37 4.56 -10.29
C ASN A 15 12.34 3.03 -10.43
N GLY A 16 12.06 2.31 -9.34
CA GLY A 16 11.99 0.85 -9.31
C GLY A 16 10.64 0.28 -9.74
N ALA A 17 10.36 -0.94 -9.28
CA ALA A 17 9.06 -1.57 -9.48
C ALA A 17 8.00 -0.85 -8.65
N ARG A 18 6.79 -0.74 -9.19
CA ARG A 18 5.66 -0.13 -8.48
C ARG A 18 4.37 -0.90 -8.71
N ALA A 19 3.62 -1.08 -7.64
CA ALA A 19 2.29 -1.65 -7.63
C ALA A 19 1.30 -0.58 -7.16
N ASN A 20 0.41 -0.16 -8.04
CA ASN A 20 -0.64 0.79 -7.70
C ASN A 20 -1.80 0.02 -7.05
N THR A 21 -2.28 0.53 -5.93
CA THR A 21 -3.51 0.09 -5.28
C THR A 21 -4.44 1.30 -5.14
N ALA A 22 -5.72 1.07 -4.87
CA ALA A 22 -6.65 2.16 -4.61
C ALA A 22 -6.27 2.96 -3.33
N ALA A 23 -5.92 2.29 -2.23
CA ALA A 23 -5.56 2.97 -0.97
C ALA A 23 -4.12 3.52 -0.91
N PHE A 24 -3.17 2.91 -1.61
CA PHE A 24 -1.75 3.28 -1.55
C PHE A 24 -1.01 2.79 -2.81
N VAL A 25 0.18 3.32 -3.04
CA VAL A 25 1.10 2.80 -4.04
C VAL A 25 2.28 2.18 -3.31
N LEU A 26 2.57 0.92 -3.62
CA LEU A 26 3.77 0.24 -3.14
C LEU A 26 4.86 0.41 -4.19
N GLN A 27 5.98 0.96 -3.79
CA GLN A 27 7.19 1.01 -4.62
C GLN A 27 8.25 0.13 -3.99
N GLY A 28 9.00 -0.58 -4.80
CA GLY A 28 9.99 -1.53 -4.34
C GLY A 28 11.17 -1.56 -5.28
N ARG A 29 12.36 -1.63 -4.69
CA ARG A 29 13.60 -1.78 -5.44
C ARG A 29 14.44 -2.87 -4.79
N ARG A 30 14.94 -3.79 -5.63
CA ARG A 30 15.99 -4.71 -5.22
C ARG A 30 17.27 -3.91 -5.04
N ARG A 31 17.85 -4.01 -3.86
CA ARG A 31 19.17 -3.49 -3.58
C ARG A 31 20.16 -4.64 -3.72
N ASP A 32 21.33 -4.35 -4.26
CA ASP A 32 22.44 -5.32 -4.33
C ASP A 32 23.22 -5.40 -3.00
N ASP A 33 22.85 -4.54 -2.06
CA ASP A 33 23.49 -4.41 -0.76
C ASP A 33 22.90 -5.42 0.23
N GLN A 34 23.75 -6.10 1.02
CA GLN A 34 23.32 -7.09 2.02
C GLN A 34 22.65 -6.47 3.27
N GLY A 35 22.25 -5.20 3.20
CA GLY A 35 21.60 -4.49 4.29
C GLY A 35 20.19 -5.02 4.66
N PRO A 36 19.68 -4.63 5.84
CA PRO A 36 18.35 -5.00 6.29
C PRO A 36 17.26 -4.35 5.43
N ILE A 37 16.07 -4.95 5.44
CA ILE A 37 14.87 -4.44 4.75
C ILE A 37 14.56 -3.03 5.24
N ARG A 38 14.44 -2.07 4.31
CA ARG A 38 14.13 -0.68 4.62
C ARG A 38 12.72 -0.33 4.18
N VAL A 39 11.95 0.30 5.06
CA VAL A 39 10.57 0.71 4.77
C VAL A 39 10.41 2.22 4.95
N GLY A 40 9.95 2.88 3.89
CA GLY A 40 9.58 4.29 3.87
C GLY A 40 8.07 4.46 3.79
N TYR A 41 7.55 5.50 4.45
CA TYR A 41 6.14 5.89 4.35
C TYR A 41 6.05 7.31 3.84
N THR A 42 5.45 7.48 2.66
CA THR A 42 5.24 8.77 2.02
C THR A 42 3.76 9.07 2.00
N VAL A 43 3.37 10.29 2.39
CA VAL A 43 1.99 10.75 2.26
C VAL A 43 2.04 12.14 1.64
N THR A 44 1.43 12.30 0.47
CA THR A 44 1.51 13.56 -0.26
C THR A 44 0.60 14.62 0.37
N LYS A 45 0.89 15.91 0.16
CA LYS A 45 0.02 17.01 0.61
C LYS A 45 -1.38 16.94 -0.01
N LYS A 46 -1.54 16.30 -1.18
CA LYS A 46 -2.82 16.11 -1.87
C LYS A 46 -3.78 15.18 -1.12
N ASN A 47 -3.30 14.45 -0.12
CA ASN A 47 -4.10 13.50 0.65
C ASN A 47 -4.97 14.14 1.74
N GLY A 48 -4.96 15.48 1.85
CA GLY A 48 -5.74 16.23 2.81
C GLY A 48 -4.89 16.87 3.92
N THR A 49 -5.56 17.16 5.02
CA THR A 49 -5.04 17.88 6.20
C THR A 49 -3.93 17.12 6.93
N ALA A 50 -3.22 17.79 7.85
CA ALA A 50 -2.18 17.15 8.67
C ALA A 50 -2.72 15.93 9.45
N THR A 51 -3.94 16.03 9.98
CA THR A 51 -4.61 14.97 10.73
C THR A 51 -4.95 13.76 9.85
N GLU A 52 -5.50 14.01 8.65
CA GLU A 52 -5.76 12.97 7.66
C GLU A 52 -4.46 12.25 7.28
N ARG A 53 -3.38 12.99 6.99
CA ARG A 53 -2.07 12.41 6.66
C ARG A 53 -1.49 11.57 7.81
N ASN A 54 -1.63 12.03 9.05
CA ASN A 54 -1.19 11.28 10.23
C ASN A 54 -2.01 10.01 10.44
N ARG A 55 -3.33 10.06 10.22
CA ARG A 55 -4.20 8.87 10.25
C ARG A 55 -3.82 7.87 9.17
N ILE A 56 -3.59 8.31 7.93
CA ILE A 56 -3.12 7.45 6.84
C ILE A 56 -1.80 6.80 7.22
N ARG A 57 -0.83 7.58 7.70
CA ARG A 57 0.49 7.05 8.10
C ARG A 57 0.39 6.05 9.26
N ARG A 58 -0.52 6.28 10.23
CA ARG A 58 -0.78 5.33 11.32
C ARG A 58 -1.41 4.05 10.80
N ARG A 59 -2.44 4.13 9.94
CA ARG A 59 -3.05 2.97 9.30
C ARG A 59 -2.07 2.15 8.47
N LEU A 60 -1.27 2.78 7.61
CA LEU A 60 -0.28 2.07 6.79
C LEU A 60 0.76 1.35 7.64
N ARG A 61 1.18 1.95 8.77
CA ARG A 61 2.09 1.28 9.71
C ARG A 61 1.45 0.05 10.35
N GLU A 62 0.18 0.14 10.75
CA GLU A 62 -0.55 -1.01 11.30
C GLU A 62 -0.73 -2.12 10.26
N VAL A 63 -1.10 -1.77 9.02
CA VAL A 63 -1.22 -2.75 7.91
C VAL A 63 0.12 -3.45 7.67
N MET A 64 1.22 -2.68 7.61
CA MET A 64 2.56 -3.21 7.42
C MET A 64 3.01 -4.09 8.59
N ARG A 65 2.65 -3.73 9.83
CA ARG A 65 2.93 -4.52 11.03
C ARG A 65 2.16 -5.85 11.04
N ARG A 66 0.97 -5.88 10.42
CA ARG A 66 0.13 -7.09 10.34
C ARG A 66 0.51 -8.01 9.18
N VAL A 67 1.21 -7.48 8.17
CA VAL A 67 1.81 -8.29 7.11
C VAL A 67 3.09 -8.93 7.63
N ASP A 68 3.17 -10.25 7.50
CA ASP A 68 4.34 -11.00 7.93
C ASP A 68 5.58 -10.58 7.16
N ALA A 69 6.70 -10.48 7.89
CA ALA A 69 8.02 -10.20 7.31
C ALA A 69 8.42 -11.25 6.25
N VAL A 70 7.78 -12.42 6.24
CA VAL A 70 7.94 -13.49 5.23
C VAL A 70 7.61 -13.00 3.82
N PHE A 71 6.69 -12.04 3.66
CA PHE A 71 6.38 -11.45 2.36
C PHE A 71 7.37 -10.36 1.92
N MET A 72 8.33 -10.01 2.77
CA MET A 72 9.32 -8.99 2.48
C MET A 72 10.66 -9.67 2.22
N ARG A 73 11.22 -9.43 1.03
CA ARG A 73 12.53 -9.99 0.72
C ARG A 73 13.61 -9.26 1.49
N PRO A 74 14.63 -9.98 2.00
CA PRO A 74 15.85 -9.34 2.46
C PRO A 74 16.45 -8.50 1.32
N HIS A 75 17.17 -7.44 1.68
CA HIS A 75 17.87 -6.55 0.72
C HIS A 75 16.94 -5.77 -0.22
N HIS A 76 15.69 -5.56 0.17
CA HIS A 76 14.75 -4.73 -0.59
C HIS A 76 14.37 -3.46 0.17
N ASP A 77 14.26 -2.38 -0.60
CA ASP A 77 13.71 -1.12 -0.12
C ASP A 77 12.26 -1.00 -0.58
N TYR A 78 11.35 -0.77 0.36
CA TYR A 78 9.93 -0.59 0.10
C TYR A 78 9.50 0.81 0.50
N VAL A 79 8.74 1.48 -0.36
CA VAL A 79 8.12 2.78 -0.07
C VAL A 79 6.61 2.67 -0.28
N LEU A 80 5.85 2.89 0.79
CA LEU A 80 4.40 2.98 0.73
C LEU A 80 3.99 4.44 0.58
N VAL A 81 3.40 4.79 -0.56
CA VAL A 81 2.81 6.09 -0.81
C VAL A 81 1.31 6.01 -0.50
N GLY A 82 0.91 6.51 0.67
CA GLY A 82 -0.52 6.55 1.03
C GLY A 82 -1.32 7.44 0.10
N ARG A 83 -2.59 7.07 -0.14
CA ARG A 83 -3.62 7.89 -0.81
C ARG A 83 -4.75 8.21 0.17
N ARG A 84 -5.61 9.17 -0.16
CA ARG A 84 -6.74 9.57 0.71
C ARG A 84 -7.72 8.41 0.91
N ASP A 85 -7.86 7.54 -0.08
CA ASP A 85 -8.71 6.34 -0.02
C ASP A 85 -8.34 5.39 1.13
N ALA A 86 -7.11 5.43 1.65
CA ALA A 86 -6.73 4.67 2.84
C ALA A 86 -7.49 5.07 4.13
N LEU A 87 -8.19 6.21 4.13
CA LEU A 87 -9.04 6.65 5.24
C LEU A 87 -10.43 6.03 5.21
N THR A 88 -10.97 5.77 4.02
CA THR A 88 -12.32 5.25 3.84
C THR A 88 -12.33 3.74 3.62
N ARG A 89 -11.23 3.15 3.13
CA ARG A 89 -11.12 1.71 2.91
C ARG A 89 -11.01 0.92 4.20
N ASP A 90 -11.52 -0.30 4.13
CA ASP A 90 -11.45 -1.27 5.21
C ASP A 90 -10.02 -1.76 5.44
N PHE A 91 -9.67 -1.98 6.71
CA PHE A 91 -8.33 -2.39 7.11
C PHE A 91 -7.97 -3.79 6.60
N ALA A 92 -8.92 -4.72 6.60
CA ALA A 92 -8.71 -6.08 6.09
C ALA A 92 -8.43 -6.06 4.58
N THR A 93 -9.19 -5.26 3.82
CA THR A 93 -8.95 -5.06 2.39
C THR A 93 -7.57 -4.48 2.13
N MET A 94 -7.11 -3.51 2.94
CA MET A 94 -5.76 -2.95 2.78
C MET A 94 -4.64 -3.97 3.03
N ILE A 95 -4.84 -4.94 3.93
CA ILE A 95 -3.87 -6.03 4.13
C ILE A 95 -3.83 -6.95 2.91
N ASP A 96 -4.99 -7.33 2.38
CA ASP A 96 -5.08 -8.19 1.19
C ASP A 96 -4.48 -7.52 -0.05
N ASP A 97 -4.78 -6.23 -0.24
CA ASP A 97 -4.18 -5.37 -1.24
C ASP A 97 -2.65 -5.34 -1.10
N LEU A 98 -2.12 -5.21 0.12
CA LEU A 98 -0.67 -5.16 0.36
C LEU A 98 -0.02 -6.51 0.01
N ARG A 99 -0.64 -7.63 0.39
CA ARG A 99 -0.17 -8.97 0.01
C ARG A 99 -0.16 -9.15 -1.51
N SER A 100 -1.23 -8.73 -2.18
CA SER A 100 -1.34 -8.78 -3.64
C SER A 100 -0.29 -7.87 -4.32
N ALA A 101 -0.06 -6.68 -3.77
CA ALA A 101 0.94 -5.74 -4.27
C ALA A 101 2.37 -6.29 -4.09
N LEU A 102 2.69 -6.90 -2.95
CA LEU A 102 3.97 -7.55 -2.70
C LEU A 102 4.20 -8.70 -3.68
N ARG A 103 3.22 -9.60 -3.87
CA ARG A 103 3.30 -10.69 -4.86
C ARG A 103 3.49 -10.19 -6.29
N ARG A 104 2.85 -9.06 -6.66
CA ARG A 104 3.04 -8.43 -7.97
C ARG A 104 4.45 -7.85 -8.13
N LEU A 105 5.01 -7.31 -7.05
CA LEU A 105 6.37 -6.78 -7.05
C LEU A 105 7.44 -7.89 -7.06
N ASP A 106 7.12 -9.04 -6.48
CA ASP A 106 7.95 -10.26 -6.53
C ASP A 106 8.05 -10.88 -7.93
N ARG A 107 7.04 -10.67 -8.79
CA ARG A 107 7.06 -11.17 -10.16
C ARG A 107 7.76 -10.14 -11.05
N PRO A 108 8.97 -10.43 -11.57
CA PRO A 108 9.61 -9.52 -12.50
C PRO A 108 8.78 -9.47 -13.78
N ALA A 109 8.46 -8.25 -14.20
CA ALA A 109 7.80 -7.89 -15.46
C ALA A 109 6.35 -8.36 -15.65
N ALA A 110 5.41 -7.49 -15.27
CA ALA A 110 4.36 -7.06 -16.18
C ALA A 110 4.09 -5.56 -15.95
N PRO A 111 4.52 -4.67 -16.86
CA PRO A 111 4.10 -3.28 -16.81
C PRO A 111 2.64 -3.20 -17.26
N LYS A 112 1.92 -2.21 -16.71
CA LYS A 112 0.52 -1.84 -17.02
C LYS A 112 -0.53 -2.68 -16.28
N THR A 113 -1.19 -2.04 -15.31
CA THR A 113 -2.65 -1.89 -15.27
C THR A 113 -2.96 -0.83 -14.21
N GLY A 114 -3.12 0.41 -14.67
CA GLY A 114 -3.95 1.37 -13.97
C GLY A 114 -5.40 0.99 -14.27
N ASN A 115 -5.97 0.08 -13.49
CA ASN A 115 -7.41 -0.16 -13.51
C ASN A 115 -7.79 -0.91 -12.24
N ASP A 116 -8.40 -0.21 -11.29
CA ASP A 116 -9.21 -0.83 -10.25
C ASP A 116 -10.35 0.13 -9.89
N LYS A 117 -11.23 0.36 -10.87
CA LYS A 117 -12.67 0.48 -10.58
C LYS A 117 -13.16 -0.91 -10.15
N ALA A 118 -13.14 -1.21 -8.85
CA ALA A 118 -13.94 -2.31 -8.29
C ALA A 118 -13.99 -2.20 -6.77
N GLY A 119 -15.19 -2.06 -6.24
CA GLY A 119 -15.41 -2.02 -4.79
C GLY A 119 -16.70 -1.38 -4.32
N ASN A 120 -17.61 -0.94 -5.20
CA ASN A 120 -19.00 -0.76 -4.81
C ASN A 120 -19.75 -2.08 -5.04
N LYS A 121 -19.57 -3.03 -4.11
CA LYS A 121 -20.59 -4.05 -3.88
C LYS A 121 -21.33 -3.62 -2.62
N ARG A 122 -22.31 -2.72 -2.80
CA ARG A 122 -23.38 -2.49 -1.82
C ARG A 122 -23.96 -3.85 -1.45
N ALA A 123 -23.92 -4.14 -0.15
CA ALA A 123 -24.61 -5.26 0.46
C ALA A 123 -26.12 -5.23 0.13
N PRO A 124 -26.80 -6.40 0.14
CA PRO A 124 -28.16 -6.54 -0.35
C PRO A 124 -29.15 -5.81 0.56
N ASN A 125 -30.16 -5.16 -0.02
CA ASN A 125 -31.25 -4.54 0.73
C ASN A 125 -32.21 -5.63 1.25
N PRO A 126 -32.38 -5.80 2.57
CA PRO A 126 -33.38 -6.71 3.12
C PRO A 126 -34.43 -5.91 3.89
N ASN A 127 -35.57 -5.59 3.27
CA ASN A 127 -36.90 -5.58 3.91
C ASN A 127 -37.96 -4.80 3.13
N GLY A 128 -39.15 -5.38 3.07
CA GLY A 128 -40.39 -4.77 2.62
C GLY A 128 -41.54 -5.77 2.62
N MET A 129 -41.88 -6.27 3.80
CA MET A 129 -42.96 -7.23 4.11
C MET A 129 -44.37 -6.65 3.84
N THR A 130 -45.32 -7.54 3.45
CA THR A 130 -46.80 -7.51 3.68
C THR A 130 -47.67 -6.46 2.97
N ARG A 131 -48.55 -6.86 2.04
CA ARG A 131 -50.03 -7.17 2.17
C ARG A 131 -50.92 -5.91 2.10
N PRO A 132 -52.20 -5.96 1.68
CA PRO A 132 -53.20 -7.05 1.72
C PRO A 132 -53.43 -7.81 0.42
#